data_AF-A0A1V4DVN4-F1
#
_entry.id   AF-A0A1V4DVN4-F1
#
_cell.length_a   1.000
_cell.length_b   1.000
_cell.length_c   1.000
_cell.angle_alpha   90.00
_cell.angle_beta   90.00
_cell.angle_gamma   90.00
#
_symmetry.space_group_name_H-M   'P 1'
#
loop_
_entity.id
_entity.type
_entity.pdbx_description
1 polymer ?
#
loop_
_entity_poly.entity_id
_entity_poly.type
_entity_poly.pdbx_seq_one_letter_code
_entity_poly.pdbx_strand_id
1 'polypeptide(L)'
;MMTTTTQRILDLAAATQASNGEDLLLLLGEANELYQQGLKELRQEVAARLNGLATAELMTAARTAGMPCDASQDRAEVLLLLALAEWEMTPAALAYTQMAEDAARRGICLIPEE
;
A
#
# COMPACT_ATOMS: atom_id res chain seq x y z
N MET A 1 14.08 -2.39 -6.58
CA MET A 1 13.34 -1.58 -7.58
C MET A 1 12.33 -0.62 -6.93
N MET A 2 12.11 -0.69 -5.61
CA MET A 2 11.19 0.19 -4.87
C MET A 2 11.37 1.71 -5.09
N THR A 3 12.62 2.18 -5.31
CA THR A 3 12.90 3.60 -5.58
C THR A 3 12.25 4.12 -6.86
N THR A 4 12.11 3.29 -7.89
CA THR A 4 11.45 3.69 -9.14
C THR A 4 9.94 3.77 -8.99
N THR A 5 9.34 2.84 -8.24
CA THR A 5 7.89 2.85 -7.93
C THR A 5 7.52 4.06 -7.09
N THR A 6 8.30 4.36 -6.05
CA THR A 6 8.08 5.54 -5.19
C THR A 6 8.15 6.84 -6.00
N GLN A 7 9.18 7.02 -6.83
CA GLN A 7 9.30 8.23 -7.65
C GLN A 7 8.10 8.38 -8.60
N ARG A 8 7.70 7.28 -9.25
CA ARG A 8 6.58 7.31 -10.20
C ARG A 8 5.25 7.68 -9.53
N ILE A 9 4.97 7.15 -8.34
CA ILE A 9 3.76 7.51 -7.57
C ILE A 9 3.81 8.99 -7.15
N LEU A 10 4.97 9.52 -6.76
CA LEU A 10 5.12 10.94 -6.44
C LEU A 10 4.89 11.83 -7.66
N ASP A 11 5.40 11.45 -8.83
CA ASP A 11 5.17 12.18 -10.08
C ASP A 11 3.68 12.19 -10.45
N LEU A 12 2.98 11.06 -10.29
CA LEU A 12 1.54 10.98 -10.51
C LEU A 12 0.76 11.83 -9.51
N ALA A 13 1.13 11.81 -8.23
CA ALA A 13 0.51 12.65 -7.20
C ALA A 13 0.72 14.15 -7.44
N ALA A 14 1.79 14.55 -8.12
CA ALA A 14 1.96 15.93 -8.57
C ALA A 14 1.06 16.25 -9.78
N ALA A 15 0.94 15.33 -10.74
CA ALA A 15 0.11 15.50 -11.93
C ALA A 15 -1.39 15.61 -11.60
N THR A 16 -1.89 14.81 -10.66
CA THR A 16 -3.31 14.82 -10.25
C THR A 16 -3.78 16.15 -9.69
N GLN A 17 -2.88 16.97 -9.15
CA GLN A 17 -3.25 18.30 -8.64
C GLN A 17 -3.78 19.22 -9.74
N ALA A 18 -3.27 19.10 -10.97
CA ALA A 18 -3.69 19.89 -12.12
C ALA A 18 -4.79 19.21 -12.96
N SER A 19 -5.04 17.92 -12.74
CA SER A 19 -6.02 17.12 -13.48
C SER A 19 -7.40 17.14 -12.84
N ASN A 20 -8.44 16.87 -13.64
CA ASN A 20 -9.83 16.77 -13.22
C ASN A 20 -10.58 15.70 -14.02
N GLY A 21 -11.74 15.26 -13.53
CA GLY A 21 -12.63 14.37 -14.28
C GLY A 21 -11.96 13.08 -14.72
N GLU A 22 -12.14 12.72 -15.98
CA GLU A 22 -11.63 11.47 -16.57
C GLU A 22 -10.10 11.34 -16.48
N ASP A 23 -9.35 12.44 -16.70
CA ASP A 23 -7.89 12.44 -16.60
C ASP A 23 -7.43 12.13 -15.16
N LEU A 24 -8.13 12.67 -14.16
CA LEU A 24 -7.83 12.38 -12.75
C LEU A 24 -8.11 10.91 -12.42
N LEU A 25 -9.19 10.33 -12.97
CA LEU A 25 -9.50 8.91 -12.79
C LEU A 25 -8.43 8.00 -13.41
N LEU A 26 -7.94 8.33 -14.61
CA LEU A 26 -6.88 7.57 -15.28
C LEU A 26 -5.57 7.59 -14.48
N LEU A 27 -5.15 8.77 -14.01
CA LEU A 27 -3.94 8.91 -13.20
C LEU A 27 -4.06 8.17 -11.85
N LEU A 28 -5.25 8.23 -11.23
CA LEU A 28 -5.52 7.50 -9.99
C LEU A 28 -5.44 5.99 -10.23
N GLY A 29 -5.93 5.50 -11.37
CA GLY A 29 -5.81 4.11 -11.80
C GLY A 29 -4.37 3.65 -11.97
N GLU A 30 -3.54 4.41 -12.71
CA GLU A 30 -2.11 4.11 -12.88
C GLU A 30 -1.39 4.04 -11.53
N ALA A 31 -1.66 5.00 -10.65
CA ALA A 31 -1.04 5.03 -9.33
C ALA A 31 -1.50 3.87 -8.44
N ASN A 32 -2.76 3.42 -8.56
CA ASN A 32 -3.25 2.25 -7.83
C ASN A 32 -2.55 0.97 -8.29
N GLU A 33 -2.33 0.78 -9.60
CA GLU A 33 -1.57 -0.36 -10.12
C GLU A 33 -0.14 -0.37 -9.56
N LEU A 34 0.53 0.79 -9.56
CA LEU A 34 1.86 0.93 -8.99
C LEU A 34 1.89 0.69 -7.48
N TYR A 35 0.88 1.17 -6.74
CA TYR A 35 0.73 0.94 -5.32
C TYR A 35 0.60 -0.57 -5.02
N GLN A 36 -0.27 -1.26 -5.74
CA GLN A 36 -0.49 -2.70 -5.58
C GLN A 36 0.77 -3.51 -5.92
N GLN A 37 1.47 -3.12 -6.99
CA GLN A 37 2.73 -3.75 -7.38
C GLN A 37 3.82 -3.53 -6.32
N GLY A 38 3.96 -2.32 -5.79
CA GLY A 38 4.92 -2.00 -4.73
C GLY A 38 4.66 -2.78 -3.44
N LEU A 39 3.41 -2.88 -3.02
CA LEU A 39 3.02 -3.70 -1.86
C LEU A 39 3.33 -5.19 -2.09
N LYS A 40 3.07 -5.70 -3.29
CA LYS A 40 3.35 -7.10 -3.65
C LYS A 40 4.85 -7.41 -3.58
N GLU A 41 5.69 -6.51 -4.10
CA GLU A 41 7.15 -6.62 -4.01
C GLU A 41 7.63 -6.60 -2.56
N LEU A 42 7.17 -5.61 -1.77
CA LEU A 42 7.55 -5.51 -0.36
C LEU A 42 7.10 -6.75 0.43
N ARG A 43 5.90 -7.28 0.15
CA ARG A 43 5.43 -8.52 0.79
C ARG A 43 6.38 -9.69 0.51
N GLN A 44 6.89 -9.81 -0.72
CA GLN A 44 7.85 -10.87 -1.07
C GLN A 44 9.18 -10.68 -0.33
N GLU A 45 9.66 -9.44 -0.21
CA GLU A 45 10.87 -9.11 0.54
C GLU A 45 10.72 -9.39 2.04
N VAL A 46 9.60 -9.00 2.64
CA VAL A 46 9.27 -9.26 4.05
C VAL A 46 9.15 -10.76 4.30
N ALA A 47 8.46 -11.50 3.42
CA ALA A 47 8.35 -12.95 3.52
C ALA A 47 9.72 -13.65 3.45
N ALA A 48 10.60 -13.21 2.54
CA ALA A 48 11.96 -13.73 2.44
C ALA A 48 12.79 -13.42 3.70
N ARG A 49 12.72 -12.18 4.19
CA ARG A 49 13.45 -11.72 5.39
C ARG A 49 13.02 -12.47 6.65
N LEU A 50 11.73 -12.78 6.77
CA LEU A 50 11.15 -13.39 7.96
C LEU A 50 10.93 -14.90 7.85
N ASN A 51 11.37 -15.53 6.74
CA ASN A 51 11.10 -16.94 6.47
C ASN A 51 11.60 -17.88 7.58
N GLY A 52 12.69 -17.52 8.28
CA GLY A 52 13.27 -18.31 9.36
C GLY A 52 12.59 -18.19 10.72
N LEU A 53 11.68 -17.22 10.91
CA LEU A 53 11.01 -17.00 12.20
C LEU A 53 9.82 -17.95 12.39
N ALA A 54 9.58 -18.38 13.62
CA ALA A 54 8.39 -19.13 13.97
C ALA A 54 7.13 -18.26 13.86
N THR A 55 5.98 -18.85 13.55
CA THR A 55 4.71 -18.11 13.42
C THR A 55 4.34 -17.33 14.69
N ALA A 56 4.66 -17.85 15.88
CA ALA A 56 4.44 -17.15 17.14
C ALA A 56 5.27 -15.85 17.28
N GLU A 57 6.49 -15.84 16.73
CA GLU A 57 7.34 -14.65 16.70
C GLU A 57 6.80 -13.62 15.72
N LEU A 58 6.33 -14.05 14.55
CA LEU A 58 5.65 -13.18 13.58
C LEU A 58 4.40 -12.52 14.17
N MET A 59 3.56 -13.30 14.87
CA MET A 59 2.37 -12.81 15.55
C MET A 59 2.72 -11.74 16.61
N THR A 60 3.85 -11.92 17.29
CA THR A 60 4.34 -10.96 18.30
C THR A 60 4.87 -9.68 17.64
N ALA A 61 5.60 -9.81 16.53
CA ALA A 61 6.06 -8.68 15.74
C ALA A 61 4.87 -7.87 15.20
N ALA A 62 3.85 -8.55 14.66
CA ALA A 62 2.67 -7.90 14.09
C ALA A 62 1.87 -7.13 15.14
N ARG A 63 1.65 -7.72 16.33
CA ARG A 63 1.05 -7.01 17.47
C ARG A 63 1.88 -5.81 17.93
N THR A 64 3.21 -5.93 17.95
CA THR A 64 4.10 -4.81 18.29
C THR A 64 4.00 -3.68 17.27
N ALA A 65 3.80 -4.02 15.99
CA ALA A 65 3.54 -3.05 14.92
C ALA A 65 2.12 -2.47 14.96
N GLY A 66 1.30 -2.81 15.96
CA GLY A 66 -0.08 -2.33 16.09
C GLY A 66 -1.09 -3.03 15.18
N MET A 67 -0.69 -4.11 14.49
CA MET A 67 -1.58 -4.82 13.58
C MET A 67 -2.58 -5.71 14.34
N PRO A 68 -3.87 -5.67 13.97
CA PRO A 68 -4.88 -6.54 14.57
C PRO A 68 -4.59 -7.98 14.15
N CYS A 69 -4.07 -8.78 15.10
CA CYS A 69 -3.76 -10.19 14.85
C CYS A 69 -4.47 -11.11 15.84
N ASP A 70 -5.01 -12.21 15.34
CA ASP A 70 -5.68 -13.24 16.13
C ASP A 70 -5.14 -14.65 15.83
N ALA A 71 -5.45 -15.60 16.71
CA ALA A 71 -4.91 -16.96 16.63
C ALA A 71 -5.46 -17.80 15.47
N SER A 72 -6.48 -17.33 14.75
CA SER A 72 -7.02 -18.00 13.56
C SER A 72 -6.22 -17.68 12.30
N GLN A 73 -5.42 -16.61 12.32
CA GLN A 73 -4.66 -16.19 11.16
C GLN A 73 -3.52 -17.14 10.82
N ASP A 74 -3.34 -17.37 9.52
CA ASP A 74 -2.23 -18.17 9.03
C ASP A 74 -0.93 -17.36 8.90
N ARG A 75 0.18 -18.06 8.65
CA ARG A 75 1.50 -17.43 8.50
C ARG A 75 1.52 -16.38 7.38
N ALA A 76 0.84 -16.64 6.26
CA ALA A 76 0.86 -15.78 5.09
C ALA A 76 0.05 -14.49 5.33
N GLU A 77 -1.04 -14.57 6.08
CA GLU A 77 -1.83 -13.43 6.54
C GLU A 77 -1.03 -12.53 7.49
N VAL A 78 -0.33 -13.13 8.46
CA VAL A 78 0.52 -12.35 9.39
C VAL A 78 1.69 -11.67 8.67
N LEU A 79 2.30 -12.34 7.69
CA LEU A 79 3.33 -11.73 6.84
C LEU A 79 2.77 -10.59 5.99
N LEU A 80 1.53 -10.71 5.51
CA LEU A 80 0.85 -9.62 4.80
C LEU A 80 0.62 -8.42 5.72
N LEU A 81 0.15 -8.63 6.96
CA LEU A 81 -0.05 -7.56 7.93
C LEU A 81 1.25 -6.83 8.28
N LEU A 82 2.35 -7.58 8.45
CA LEU A 82 3.68 -6.99 8.66
C LEU A 82 4.13 -6.17 7.45
N ALA A 83 3.94 -6.70 6.24
CA ALA A 83 4.27 -5.98 5.02
C ALA A 83 3.42 -4.70 4.84
N LEU A 84 2.14 -4.74 5.20
CA LEU A 84 1.26 -3.58 5.22
C LEU A 84 1.73 -2.53 6.23
N ALA A 85 2.08 -2.95 7.45
CA ALA A 85 2.61 -2.05 8.48
C ALA A 85 3.86 -1.29 8.01
N GLU A 86 4.73 -1.97 7.27
CA GLU A 86 5.90 -1.35 6.67
C GLU A 86 5.54 -0.48 5.47
N TRP A 87 4.62 -0.94 4.61
CA TRP A 87 4.21 -0.24 3.40
C TRP A 87 3.54 1.10 3.69
N GLU A 88 2.62 1.15 4.66
CA GLU A 88 1.85 2.36 4.98
C GLU A 88 2.72 3.51 5.47
N MET A 89 3.92 3.21 5.98
CA MET A 89 4.89 4.21 6.41
C MET A 89 5.80 4.71 5.28
N THR A 90 5.66 4.17 4.06
CA THR A 90 6.49 4.57 2.92
C THR A 90 6.00 5.87 2.28
N PRO A 91 6.90 6.68 1.69
CA PRO A 91 6.50 7.87 0.94
C PRO A 91 5.53 7.56 -0.21
N ALA A 92 5.69 6.40 -0.86
CA ALA A 92 4.81 5.94 -1.93
C ALA A 92 3.37 5.74 -1.44
N ALA A 93 3.20 5.01 -0.33
CA ALA A 93 1.88 4.77 0.24
C ALA A 93 1.22 6.07 0.72
N LEU A 94 1.97 6.93 1.42
CA LEU A 94 1.46 8.22 1.89
C LEU A 94 1.02 9.13 0.75
N ALA A 95 1.79 9.18 -0.34
CA ALA A 95 1.46 9.99 -1.51
C ALA A 95 0.20 9.45 -2.22
N TYR A 96 0.10 8.13 -2.40
CA TYR A 96 -1.08 7.51 -2.98
C TYR A 96 -2.33 7.77 -2.15
N THR A 97 -2.28 7.57 -0.82
CA THR A 97 -3.43 7.81 0.06
C THR A 97 -3.90 9.27 0.00
N GLN A 98 -2.98 10.23 0.06
CA GLN A 98 -3.33 11.66 -0.06
C GLN A 98 -3.98 11.98 -1.40
N MET A 99 -3.44 11.41 -2.49
CA MET A 99 -3.99 11.60 -3.83
C MET A 99 -5.38 10.99 -3.97
N ALA A 100 -5.61 9.78 -3.43
CA ALA A 100 -6.91 9.13 -3.45
C ALA A 100 -7.96 9.89 -2.61
N GLU A 101 -7.57 10.39 -1.43
CA GLU A 101 -8.44 11.23 -0.61
C GLU A 101 -8.80 12.55 -1.31
N ASP A 102 -7.83 13.18 -1.97
CA ASP A 102 -8.07 14.43 -2.70
C ASP A 102 -8.99 14.20 -3.91
N ALA A 103 -8.81 13.11 -4.66
CA ALA A 103 -9.73 12.71 -5.71
C ALA A 103 -11.15 12.46 -5.16
N ALA A 104 -11.27 11.77 -4.02
CA ALA A 104 -12.55 11.51 -3.37
C ALA A 104 -13.25 12.82 -2.94
N ARG A 105 -12.52 13.80 -2.39
CA ARG A 105 -13.06 15.14 -2.08
C ARG A 105 -13.60 15.87 -3.31
N ARG A 106 -13.08 15.55 -4.50
CA ARG A 106 -13.54 16.07 -5.80
C ARG A 106 -14.64 15.20 -6.44
N GLY A 107 -15.12 14.17 -5.76
CA GLY A 107 -16.17 13.27 -6.23
C GLY A 107 -15.69 12.17 -7.19
N ILE A 108 -14.38 11.88 -7.20
CA ILE A 108 -13.79 10.83 -8.05
C ILE A 108 -13.23 9.72 -7.17
N CYS A 109 -13.74 8.51 -7.35
CA CYS A 109 -13.27 7.32 -6.66
C CYS A 109 -13.00 6.20 -7.69
N LEU A 110 -11.95 5.42 -7.48
CA LEU A 110 -11.68 4.22 -8.28
C LEU A 110 -12.69 3.10 -8.00
N ILE A 111 -13.21 3.05 -6.77
CA ILE A 111 -14.24 2.09 -6.38
C ILE A 111 -15.57 2.81 -6.52
N PRO A 112 -16.45 2.40 -7.47
CA PRO A 112 -17.76 3.00 -7.58
C PRO A 112 -18.53 2.83 -6.26
N GLU A 113 -19.21 3.89 -5.80
CA GLU A 113 -20.20 3.75 -4.73
C GLU A 113 -21.37 2.92 -5.29
N GLU A 114 -21.70 1.79 -4.63
CA GLU A 114 -22.85 0.94 -4.97
C GLU A 114 -24.19 1.61 -4.63
#